data_AF-A0AA95KHZ5-F1
#
_entry.id   AF-A0AA95KHZ5-F1
#
_cell.length_a   1.000
_cell.length_b   1.000
_cell.length_c   1.000
_cell.angle_alpha   90.00
_cell.angle_beta   90.00
_cell.angle_gamma   90.00
#
_symmetry.space_group_name_H-M   'P 1'
#
loop_
_entity.id
_entity.type
_entity.pdbx_description
1 polymer ?
#
loop_
_entity_poly.entity_id
_entity_poly.type
_entity_poly.pdbx_seq_one_letter_code
_entity_poly.pdbx_strand_id
1 'polypeptide(L)'
;MILSIRTKLFIALFAACLIAILGMAFVIQQNFTSSFLAYVNEQENRSLAQLESQLTDYYQRNGNWHDLVDDPRQWSGLLHSAVRSSLFPVDGDEGRRRPRAEFEDDKRPPPHIQMRIDRYIGRVVLLDAQKQLIRGNPRLELPSNLRPLVVDKQTVGYLT
;
A
#
# COMPACT_ATOMS: atom_id res chain seq x y z
N MET A 1 -47.07 -15.87 -37.46
CA MET A 1 -45.96 -16.66 -38.05
C MET A 1 -45.63 -17.79 -37.09
N ILE A 2 -45.88 -19.04 -37.49
CA ILE A 2 -45.61 -20.22 -36.65
C ILE A 2 -44.10 -20.50 -36.75
N LEU A 3 -43.36 -20.17 -35.69
CA LEU A 3 -41.94 -20.55 -35.61
C LEU A 3 -41.85 -22.08 -35.64
N SER A 4 -41.08 -22.58 -36.61
CA SER A 4 -40.82 -24.00 -36.79
C SER A 4 -40.15 -24.57 -35.52
N ILE A 5 -40.44 -25.84 -35.17
CA ILE A 5 -39.96 -26.45 -33.92
C ILE A 5 -38.42 -26.37 -33.78
N ARG A 6 -37.71 -26.41 -34.91
CA ARG A 6 -36.25 -26.27 -35.00
C ARG A 6 -35.79 -24.87 -34.54
N THR A 7 -36.53 -23.83 -34.91
CA THR A 7 -36.24 -22.45 -34.54
C THR A 7 -36.48 -22.22 -33.05
N LYS A 8 -37.51 -22.84 -32.47
CA LYS A 8 -37.74 -22.81 -31.01
C LYS A 8 -36.57 -23.42 -30.23
N LEU A 9 -36.05 -24.57 -30.67
CA LEU A 9 -34.90 -25.21 -30.04
C LEU A 9 -33.61 -24.39 -30.22
N PHE A 10 -33.40 -23.83 -31.40
CA PHE A 10 -32.24 -22.97 -31.67
C PHE A 10 -32.23 -21.72 -30.79
N ILE A 11 -33.38 -21.05 -30.65
CA ILE A 11 -33.52 -19.86 -29.79
C ILE A 11 -33.32 -20.24 -28.32
N ALA A 12 -33.89 -21.37 -27.87
CA ALA A 12 -33.71 -21.82 -26.48
C ALA A 12 -32.24 -22.10 -26.15
N LEU A 13 -31.52 -22.77 -27.04
CA LEU A 13 -30.10 -23.06 -26.86
C LEU A 13 -29.25 -21.78 -26.92
N PHE A 14 -29.53 -20.90 -27.89
CA PHE A 14 -28.83 -19.63 -28.02
C PHE A 14 -29.05 -18.74 -26.80
N ALA A 15 -30.29 -18.64 -26.30
CA ALA A 15 -30.62 -17.90 -25.09
C ALA A 15 -29.93 -18.49 -23.87
N ALA A 16 -29.87 -19.83 -23.73
CA ALA A 16 -29.16 -20.48 -22.64
C ALA A 16 -27.65 -20.13 -22.64
N CYS A 17 -26.99 -20.17 -23.81
CA CYS A 17 -25.60 -19.77 -23.95
C CYS A 17 -25.39 -18.28 -23.61
N LEU A 18 -26.29 -17.41 -24.08
CA LEU A 18 -26.21 -15.98 -23.86
C LEU A 18 -26.40 -15.63 -22.38
N ILE A 19 -27.34 -16.30 -21.70
CA ILE A 19 -27.54 -16.20 -20.24
C ILE A 19 -26.29 -16.68 -19.49
N ALA A 20 -25.68 -17.79 -19.91
CA ALA A 20 -24.47 -18.30 -19.28
C ALA A 20 -23.29 -17.31 -19.39
N ILE A 21 -23.08 -16.72 -20.57
CA ILE A 21 -22.04 -15.71 -20.81
C ILE A 21 -22.31 -14.45 -19.99
N LEU A 22 -23.55 -13.94 -19.99
CA LEU A 22 -23.94 -12.76 -19.21
C LEU A 22 -23.80 -13.01 -17.71
N GLY A 23 -24.19 -14.18 -17.22
CA GLY A 23 -24.03 -14.57 -15.82
C GLY A 23 -22.57 -14.61 -15.41
N MET A 24 -21.71 -15.22 -16.23
CA MET A 24 -20.26 -15.24 -15.98
C MET A 24 -19.67 -13.83 -16.01
N ALA A 25 -20.05 -13.00 -16.99
CA ALA A 25 -19.61 -11.60 -17.09
C ALA A 25 -20.08 -10.75 -15.90
N PHE A 26 -21.31 -10.95 -15.42
CA PHE A 26 -21.85 -10.25 -14.26
C PHE A 26 -21.10 -10.61 -12.97
N VAL A 27 -20.81 -11.89 -12.76
CA VAL A 27 -19.99 -12.35 -11.62
C VAL A 27 -18.59 -11.75 -11.69
N ILE A 28 -17.96 -11.73 -12.86
CA ILE A 28 -16.65 -11.11 -13.07
C ILE A 28 -16.73 -9.60 -12.79
N GLN A 29 -17.75 -8.90 -13.30
CA GLN A 29 -17.90 -7.46 -13.13
C GLN A 29 -18.05 -7.06 -11.65
N GLN A 30 -18.76 -7.86 -10.85
CA GLN A 30 -18.89 -7.62 -9.40
C GLN A 30 -17.56 -7.80 -8.64
N ASN A 31 -16.71 -8.71 -9.09
CA ASN A 31 -15.48 -9.06 -8.37
C ASN A 31 -14.25 -8.22 -8.75
N PHE A 32 -14.30 -7.47 -9.85
CA PHE A 32 -13.13 -6.74 -10.35
C PHE A 32 -12.99 -5.31 -9.81
N THR A 33 -14.08 -4.61 -9.52
CA THR A 33 -14.01 -3.20 -9.09
C THR A 33 -13.49 -3.04 -7.66
N SER A 34 -13.72 -4.05 -6.81
CA SER A 34 -13.35 -4.01 -5.40
C SER A 34 -12.00 -4.68 -5.11
N SER A 35 -11.63 -5.77 -5.80
CA SER A 35 -10.47 -6.58 -5.39
C SER A 35 -9.11 -5.99 -5.76
N PHE A 36 -8.96 -5.32 -6.92
CA PHE A 36 -7.69 -4.71 -7.30
C PHE A 36 -7.48 -3.35 -6.63
N LEU A 37 -8.53 -2.53 -6.56
CA LEU A 37 -8.47 -1.24 -5.88
C LEU A 37 -8.30 -1.42 -4.37
N ALA A 38 -9.01 -2.38 -3.75
CA ALA A 38 -8.80 -2.71 -2.35
C ALA A 38 -7.43 -3.36 -2.11
N TYR A 39 -6.90 -4.21 -3.00
CA TYR A 39 -5.55 -4.77 -2.83
C TYR A 39 -4.46 -3.70 -2.90
N VAL A 40 -4.54 -2.76 -3.86
CA VAL A 40 -3.60 -1.63 -3.95
C VAL A 40 -3.73 -0.73 -2.71
N ASN A 41 -4.95 -0.44 -2.27
CA ASN A 41 -5.20 0.41 -1.12
C ASN A 41 -4.78 -0.27 0.20
N GLU A 42 -5.02 -1.57 0.36
CA GLU A 42 -4.60 -2.38 1.50
C GLU A 42 -3.07 -2.40 1.63
N GLN A 43 -2.35 -2.52 0.50
CA GLN A 43 -0.89 -2.51 0.49
C GLN A 43 -0.29 -1.13 0.82
N GLU A 44 -0.88 -0.05 0.29
CA GLU A 44 -0.46 1.32 0.62
C GLU A 44 -0.77 1.65 2.09
N ASN A 45 -1.96 1.28 2.56
CA ASN A 45 -2.42 1.54 3.91
C ASN A 45 -1.58 0.78 4.97
N ARG A 46 -1.09 -0.44 4.66
CA ARG A 46 -0.16 -1.18 5.54
C ARG A 46 1.20 -0.50 5.66
N SER A 47 1.74 0.02 4.55
CA SER A 47 3.00 0.76 4.53
C SER A 47 2.92 2.02 5.40
N LEU A 48 1.82 2.76 5.25
CA LEU A 48 1.55 3.97 6.01
C LEU A 48 1.31 3.68 7.50
N ALA A 49 0.53 2.65 7.83
CA ALA A 49 0.27 2.26 9.22
C ALA A 49 1.56 1.81 9.94
N GLN A 50 2.44 1.09 9.25
CA GLN A 50 3.72 0.68 9.81
C GLN A 50 4.65 1.87 10.02
N LEU A 51 4.66 2.82 9.08
CA LEU A 51 5.42 4.06 9.22
C LEU A 51 4.89 4.94 10.36
N GLU A 52 3.57 5.05 10.48
CA GLU A 52 2.90 5.74 11.59
C GLU A 52 3.29 5.14 12.94
N SER A 53 3.24 3.81 13.10
CA SER A 53 3.68 3.14 14.32
C SER A 53 5.14 3.44 14.63
N GLN A 54 6.05 3.34 13.64
CA GLN A 54 7.47 3.62 13.86
C GLN A 54 7.74 5.07 14.24
N LEU A 55 7.03 6.02 13.63
CA LEU A 55 7.15 7.46 13.92
C LEU A 55 6.58 7.80 15.30
N THR A 56 5.48 7.18 15.67
CA THR A 56 4.85 7.34 17.00
C THR A 56 5.78 6.79 18.09
N ASP A 57 6.33 5.58 17.91
CA ASP A 57 7.30 4.97 18.83
C ASP A 57 8.60 5.80 18.92
N TYR A 58 9.04 6.37 17.79
CA TYR A 58 10.18 7.27 17.76
C TYR A 58 9.91 8.53 18.57
N TYR A 59 8.75 9.17 18.35
CA TYR A 59 8.37 10.38 19.06
C TYR A 59 8.17 10.12 20.56
N GLN A 60 7.65 8.96 20.97
CA GLN A 60 7.56 8.58 22.38
C GLN A 60 8.94 8.43 23.04
N ARG A 61 9.94 7.93 22.32
CA ARG A 61 11.29 7.74 22.85
C ARG A 61 12.11 9.02 22.90
N ASN A 62 12.04 9.85 21.86
CA ASN A 62 12.89 11.04 21.71
C ASN A 62 12.17 12.34 22.11
N GLY A 63 10.84 12.35 22.12
CA GLY A 63 10.00 13.49 22.50
C GLY A 63 10.04 14.68 21.52
N ASN A 64 10.74 14.54 20.39
CA ASN A 64 10.92 15.62 19.41
C ASN A 64 11.21 15.07 18.00
N TRP A 65 11.12 15.96 17.01
CA TRP A 65 11.47 15.68 15.61
C TRP A 65 12.87 16.17 15.22
N HIS A 66 13.66 16.73 16.16
CA HIS A 66 14.94 17.40 15.86
C HIS A 66 15.95 16.47 15.22
N ASP A 67 16.07 15.25 15.73
CA ASP A 67 17.01 14.26 15.20
C ASP A 67 16.68 13.84 13.75
N LEU A 68 15.39 13.82 13.38
CA LEU A 68 14.96 13.63 11.98
C LEU A 68 15.26 14.85 11.10
N VAL A 69 15.27 16.05 11.70
CA VAL A 69 15.63 17.33 11.07
C VAL A 69 17.15 17.51 10.93
N ASP A 70 17.94 16.85 11.77
CA ASP A 70 19.40 16.95 11.74
C ASP A 70 20.04 15.87 10.86
N ASP A 71 19.45 14.67 10.77
CA ASP A 71 20.00 13.57 9.98
C ASP A 71 19.07 13.10 8.83
N PRO A 72 19.32 13.54 7.57
CA PRO A 72 18.59 13.08 6.39
C PRO A 72 18.71 11.57 6.13
N ARG A 73 19.76 10.91 6.63
CA ARG A 73 19.97 9.48 6.45
C ARG A 73 19.06 8.67 7.38
N GLN A 74 18.79 9.16 8.58
CA GLN A 74 17.84 8.51 9.50
C GLN A 74 16.41 8.55 8.94
N TRP A 75 15.98 9.70 8.42
CA TRP A 75 14.68 9.81 7.77
C TRP A 75 14.52 8.85 6.59
N SER A 76 15.50 8.83 5.68
CA SER A 76 15.44 7.92 4.53
C SER A 76 15.52 6.45 4.98
N GLY A 77 16.34 6.11 5.98
CA GLY A 77 16.42 4.76 6.54
C GLY A 77 15.08 4.26 7.13
N LEU A 78 14.38 5.10 7.89
CA LEU A 78 13.06 4.78 8.44
C LEU A 78 12.01 4.59 7.34
N LEU A 79 12.00 5.44 6.32
CA LEU A 79 11.10 5.27 5.17
C LEU A 79 11.40 3.99 4.39
N HIS A 80 12.67 3.69 4.12
CA HIS A 80 13.06 2.47 3.42
C HIS A 80 12.69 1.22 4.21
N SER A 81 12.83 1.23 5.54
CA SER A 81 12.48 0.08 6.38
C SER A 81 10.97 -0.15 6.43
N ALA A 82 10.17 0.91 6.58
CA ALA A 82 8.71 0.84 6.60
C ALA A 82 8.14 0.37 5.24
N VAL A 83 8.67 0.87 4.13
CA VAL A 83 8.24 0.43 2.79
C VAL A 83 8.67 -1.01 2.52
N ARG A 84 9.91 -1.38 2.88
CA ARG A 84 10.41 -2.74 2.67
C ARG A 84 9.62 -3.77 3.47
N SER A 85 9.27 -3.45 4.72
CA SER A 85 8.51 -4.35 5.59
C SER A 85 7.06 -4.54 5.13
N SER A 86 6.44 -3.53 4.52
CA SER A 86 5.14 -3.68 3.88
C SER A 86 5.20 -4.42 2.53
N LEU A 87 6.24 -4.19 1.73
CA LEU A 87 6.45 -4.90 0.46
C LEU A 87 6.82 -6.37 0.65
N PHE A 88 7.52 -6.69 1.74
CA PHE A 88 7.94 -8.03 2.11
C PHE A 88 7.52 -8.30 3.57
N PRO A 89 6.22 -8.56 3.82
CA PRO A 89 5.77 -8.97 5.14
C PRO A 89 6.56 -10.21 5.53
N VAL A 90 7.23 -10.16 6.68
CA VAL A 90 7.77 -11.36 7.30
C VAL A 90 6.57 -12.12 7.84
N ASP A 91 5.95 -12.96 7.00
CA ASP A 91 4.92 -13.88 7.44
C ASP A 91 5.50 -14.69 8.60
N GLY A 92 4.83 -14.62 9.76
CA GLY A 92 5.31 -15.06 11.06
C GLY A 92 5.44 -16.59 11.21
N ASP A 93 6.31 -17.20 10.41
CA ASP A 93 6.78 -18.56 10.65
C ASP A 93 8.08 -18.50 11.46
N GLU A 94 7.96 -18.13 12.75
CA GLU A 94 9.04 -18.20 13.75
C GLU A 94 9.58 -19.64 13.97
N GLY A 95 9.03 -20.67 13.32
CA GLY A 95 9.38 -22.07 13.56
C GLY A 95 10.42 -22.68 12.62
N ARG A 96 10.72 -22.07 11.47
CA ARG A 96 11.74 -22.59 10.56
C ARG A 96 12.88 -21.60 10.44
N ARG A 97 13.92 -21.83 11.23
CA ARG A 97 15.29 -21.49 10.84
C ARG A 97 15.54 -22.13 9.47
N ARG A 98 15.17 -21.44 8.39
CA ARG A 98 15.86 -21.64 7.12
C ARG A 98 17.32 -21.42 7.46
N PRO A 99 18.25 -22.30 7.00
CA PRO A 99 19.66 -21.98 7.06
C PRO A 99 19.77 -20.55 6.55
N ARG A 100 20.45 -19.68 7.32
CA ARG A 100 20.82 -18.34 6.87
C ARG A 100 21.61 -18.58 5.60
N ALA A 101 20.90 -18.62 4.48
CA ALA A 101 21.50 -18.85 3.19
C ALA A 101 22.39 -17.63 3.03
N GLU A 102 23.68 -17.94 2.93
CA GLU A 102 24.82 -17.07 2.77
C GLU A 102 24.73 -16.35 1.40
N PHE A 103 23.61 -15.66 1.19
CA PHE A 103 23.27 -14.75 0.11
C PHE A 103 22.97 -13.39 0.73
N GLU A 104 23.82 -12.98 1.67
CA GLU A 104 23.68 -11.72 2.40
C GLU A 104 24.54 -10.60 1.81
N ASP A 105 25.13 -10.79 0.63
CA ASP A 105 26.01 -9.79 -0.01
C ASP A 105 25.45 -9.21 -1.32
N ASP A 106 24.21 -9.55 -1.72
CA ASP A 106 23.59 -8.96 -2.92
C ASP A 106 22.07 -8.73 -2.80
N LYS A 107 21.60 -8.32 -1.61
CA LYS A 107 20.18 -8.07 -1.33
C LYS A 107 19.70 -6.69 -1.77
N ARG A 108 20.11 -6.21 -2.94
CA ARG A 108 19.41 -5.08 -3.56
C ARG A 108 18.11 -5.62 -4.18
N PRO A 109 16.94 -5.04 -3.87
CA PRO A 109 15.72 -5.35 -4.61
C PRO A 109 16.00 -5.25 -6.11
N PRO A 110 15.36 -6.09 -6.95
CA PRO A 110 15.38 -5.92 -8.40
C PRO A 110 15.09 -4.46 -8.77
N PRO A 111 15.70 -3.91 -9.85
CA PRO A 111 15.64 -2.48 -10.17
C PRO A 111 14.23 -1.89 -10.21
N HIS A 112 13.24 -2.69 -10.65
CA HIS A 112 11.84 -2.28 -10.70
C HIS A 112 11.21 -2.12 -9.30
N ILE A 113 11.62 -2.93 -8.33
CA ILE A 113 11.17 -2.79 -6.93
C ILE A 113 11.86 -1.58 -6.31
N GLN A 114 13.16 -1.40 -6.56
CA GLN A 114 13.91 -0.25 -6.07
C GLN A 114 13.28 1.07 -6.55
N MET A 115 12.97 1.19 -7.85
CA MET A 115 12.29 2.38 -8.39
C MET A 115 10.91 2.63 -7.76
N ARG A 116 10.17 1.59 -7.40
CA ARG A 116 8.88 1.74 -6.71
C ARG A 116 9.07 2.27 -5.29
N ILE A 117 10.07 1.76 -4.58
CA ILE A 117 10.44 2.22 -3.23
C ILE A 117 10.84 3.69 -3.30
N ASP A 118 11.80 4.04 -4.16
CA ASP A 118 12.32 5.41 -4.27
C ASP A 118 11.21 6.41 -4.64
N ARG A 119 10.29 6.02 -5.54
CA ARG A 119 9.14 6.83 -5.93
C ARG A 119 8.16 7.05 -4.79
N TYR A 120 7.90 6.02 -3.98
CA TYR A 120 7.01 6.13 -2.82
C TYR A 120 7.63 7.04 -1.76
N ILE A 121 8.91 6.81 -1.43
CA ILE A 121 9.67 7.61 -0.46
C ILE A 121 9.70 9.08 -0.85
N GLY A 122 9.86 9.40 -2.14
CA GLY A 122 9.85 10.78 -2.62
C GLY A 122 8.49 11.50 -2.52
N ARG A 123 7.41 10.77 -2.23
CA ARG A 123 6.05 11.31 -2.06
C ARG A 123 5.64 11.46 -0.60
N VAL A 124 6.34 10.81 0.33
CA VAL A 124 6.02 10.91 1.76
C VAL A 124 6.53 12.23 2.31
N VAL A 125 5.63 12.98 2.92
CA VAL A 125 5.91 14.24 3.60
C VAL A 125 5.51 14.14 5.06
N LEU A 126 6.44 14.52 5.94
CA LEU A 126 6.22 14.67 7.38
C LEU A 126 6.02 16.15 7.71
N LEU A 127 4.90 16.42 8.36
CA LEU A 127 4.49 17.73 8.80
C LEU A 127 4.44 17.77 10.34
N ASP A 128 4.67 18.94 10.91
CA ASP A 128 4.48 19.16 12.35
C ASP A 128 2.98 19.30 12.70
N ALA A 129 2.70 19.47 13.99
CA ALA A 129 1.34 19.67 14.49
C ALA A 129 0.65 20.94 13.90
N GLN A 130 1.45 21.92 13.44
CA GLN A 130 1.02 23.16 12.79
C GLN A 130 0.95 23.03 11.25
N LYS A 131 1.10 21.82 10.71
CA LYS A 131 1.17 21.52 9.27
C LYS A 131 2.34 22.22 8.54
N GLN A 132 3.39 22.60 9.26
CA GLN A 132 4.64 23.04 8.65
C GLN A 132 5.45 21.84 8.21
N LEU A 133 6.15 22.00 7.09
CA LEU A 133 7.01 20.96 6.54
C LEU A 133 8.20 20.71 7.47
N ILE A 134 8.28 19.51 8.03
CA ILE A 134 9.49 19.03 8.73
C ILE A 134 10.42 18.35 7.71
N ARG A 135 9.88 17.38 6.95
CA ARG A 135 10.63 16.57 5.97
C ARG A 135 9.79 16.15 4.78
N GLY A 136 10.43 15.95 3.63
CA GLY A 136 9.78 15.53 2.38
C GLY A 136 10.02 16.54 1.26
N ASN A 137 9.33 16.36 0.15
CA ASN A 137 9.46 17.25 -1.01
C ASN A 137 8.54 18.48 -0.86
N PRO A 138 9.08 19.71 -0.68
CA PRO A 138 8.26 20.93 -0.52
C PRO A 138 7.44 21.29 -1.76
N ARG A 139 7.79 20.74 -2.93
CA ARG A 139 7.11 21.01 -4.20
C ARG A 139 5.91 20.10 -4.45
N LEU A 140 5.68 19.12 -3.58
CA LEU A 140 4.57 18.20 -3.72
C LEU A 140 3.28 18.88 -3.23
N GLU A 141 2.25 18.90 -4.05
CA GLU A 141 0.92 19.32 -3.60
C GLU A 141 0.44 18.35 -2.52
N LEU A 142 0.23 18.88 -1.32
CA LEU A 142 -0.20 18.06 -0.19
C LEU A 142 -1.63 17.60 -0.42
N PRO A 143 -1.90 16.28 -0.37
CA PRO A 143 -3.25 15.78 -0.47
C PRO A 143 -4.11 16.30 0.70
N SER A 144 -5.41 16.47 0.47
CA SER A 144 -6.34 16.96 1.51
C SER A 144 -6.51 15.96 2.66
N ASN A 145 -6.26 14.67 2.41
CA ASN A 145 -6.38 13.56 3.35
C ASN A 145 -5.08 13.28 4.12
N LEU A 146 -4.59 14.27 4.86
CA LEU A 146 -3.46 14.11 5.77
C LEU A 146 -3.79 13.15 6.91
N ARG A 147 -2.89 12.21 7.20
CA ARG A 147 -3.01 11.29 8.34
C ARG A 147 -2.40 11.91 9.59
N PRO A 148 -3.15 12.10 10.68
CA PRO A 148 -2.59 12.62 11.92
C PRO A 148 -1.73 11.56 12.61
N LEU A 149 -0.54 11.94 13.05
CA LEU A 149 0.28 11.13 13.96
C LEU A 149 -0.15 11.47 15.39
N VAL A 150 -0.74 10.51 16.10
CA VAL A 150 -1.30 10.71 17.44
C VAL A 150 -0.47 9.96 18.48
N VAL A 151 0.19 10.69 19.38
CA VAL A 151 0.91 10.14 20.54
C VAL A 151 0.17 10.61 21.79
N ASP A 152 -0.19 9.69 22.70
CA ASP A 152 -0.87 10.03 23.96
C ASP A 152 -2.11 10.93 23.81
N LYS A 153 -2.90 10.71 22.75
CA LYS A 153 -4.08 11.51 22.34
C LYS A 153 -3.76 12.94 21.89
N GLN A 154 -2.50 13.28 21.66
CA GLN A 154 -2.07 14.55 21.08
C GLN A 154 -1.56 14.34 19.65
N THR A 155 -1.99 15.20 18.73
CA THR A 155 -1.49 15.18 17.35
C THR A 155 -0.12 15.84 17.32
N VAL A 156 0.92 15.04 17.04
CA VAL A 156 2.32 15.47 17.04
C VAL A 156 2.82 15.81 15.63
N GLY A 157 2.05 15.47 14.61
CA GLY A 157 2.38 15.73 13.22
C GLY A 157 1.34 15.18 12.25
N TYR A 158 1.60 15.35 10.96
CA TYR A 158 0.80 14.77 9.89
C TYR A 158 1.67 14.10 8.83
N LEU A 159 1.13 13.08 8.18
CA LEU A 159 1.77 12.33 7.11
C LEU A 159 0.88 12.32 5.84
N THR A 160 1.51 12.33 4.67
CA THR A 160 0.86 12.27 3.34
C THR A 160 0.97 10.90 2.71
#